data_AF-A0A7U4DNY1-F1
#
_entry.id   AF-A0A7U4DNY1-F1
#
_cell.length_a   1.000
_cell.length_b   1.000
_cell.length_c   1.000
_cell.angle_alpha   90.00
_cell.angle_beta   90.00
_cell.angle_gamma   90.00
#
_symmetry.space_group_name_H-M   'P 1'
#
loop_
_entity.id
_entity.type
_entity.pdbx_description
1 polymer ?
#
loop_
_entity_poly.entity_id
_entity_poly.type
_entity_poly.pdbx_seq_one_letter_code
_entity_poly.pdbx_strand_id
1 'polypeptide(L)' 'MELNHNQAALILSASEDGEITMDVESPDMNGLASALCHALAKKLMQDERFQAELMEVLGR' A
#
# COMPACT_ATOMS: atom_id res chain seq x y z
N MET A 1 9.80 4.96 11.81
CA MET A 1 8.81 5.99 12.19
C MET A 1 7.91 5.36 13.22
N GLU A 2 7.59 6.03 14.33
CA GLU A 2 6.59 5.52 15.27
C GLU A 2 5.21 6.02 14.84
N LEU A 3 4.26 5.09 14.65
CA LEU A 3 2.87 5.39 14.29
C LEU A 3 2.02 5.49 15.56
N ASN A 4 1.05 6.39 15.57
CA ASN A 4 0.04 6.43 16.64
C ASN A 4 -0.96 5.27 16.49
N HIS A 5 -1.68 4.94 17.57
CA HIS A 5 -2.66 3.84 17.62
C HIS A 5 -3.78 3.91 16.57
N ASN A 6 -4.04 5.09 16.00
CA ASN A 6 -5.06 5.33 14.97
C ASN A 6 -4.45 5.52 13.57
N GLN A 7 -3.17 5.24 13.40
CA GLN A 7 -2.44 5.38 12.14
C GLN A 7 -1.98 4.01 11.64
N ALA A 8 -1.95 3.89 10.33
CA ALA A 8 -1.33 2.78 9.61
C ALA A 8 -0.57 3.35 8.42
N ALA A 9 0.45 2.63 7.97
CA ALA A 9 1.23 3.00 6.80
C ALA A 9 1.24 1.84 5.80
N LEU A 10 0.94 2.15 4.53
CA LEU A 10 1.25 1.27 3.41
C LEU A 10 2.67 1.60 2.94
N ILE A 11 3.59 0.66 3.10
CA ILE A 11 5.00 0.80 2.77
C ILE A 11 5.24 0.12 1.43
N LEU A 12 5.71 0.88 0.43
CA LEU A 12 6.10 0.36 -0.87
C LEU A 12 7.62 0.31 -0.94
N SER A 13 8.18 -0.83 -1.35
CA SER A 13 9.60 -0.98 -1.64
C SER A 13 9.78 -1.48 -3.06
N ALA A 14 10.76 -0.91 -3.77
CA ALA A 14 11.16 -1.38 -5.08
C ALA A 14 12.52 -2.07 -4.95
N SER A 15 12.64 -3.29 -5.46
CA SER A 15 13.94 -3.96 -5.58
C SER A 15 14.77 -3.35 -6.71
N GLU A 16 16.05 -3.71 -6.79
CA GLU A 16 16.94 -3.30 -7.88
C GLU A 16 16.45 -3.79 -9.25
N ASP A 17 15.72 -4.91 -9.28
CA ASP A 17 15.10 -5.48 -10.49
C ASP A 17 13.76 -4.82 -10.85
N GLY A 18 13.31 -3.84 -10.05
CA GLY A 18 12.06 -3.12 -10.26
C GLY A 18 10.82 -3.84 -9.74
N GLU A 19 10.97 -4.93 -9.00
CA GLU A 19 9.84 -5.59 -8.34
C GLU A 19 9.32 -4.73 -7.19
N ILE A 20 8.01 -4.50 -7.16
CA ILE A 20 7.37 -3.74 -6.08
C ILE A 20 6.82 -4.71 -5.03
N THR A 21 7.26 -4.54 -3.79
CA THR A 21 6.66 -5.17 -2.62
C THR A 21 5.88 -4.15 -1.81
N MET A 22 4.82 -4.61 -1.14
CA MET A 22 4.01 -3.75 -0.28
C MET A 22 3.82 -4.42 1.08
N ASP A 23 3.93 -3.62 2.13
CA ASP A 23 3.70 -4.03 3.52
C ASP A 23 2.77 -3.04 4.22
N VAL A 24 2.10 -3.48 5.28
CA VAL A 24 1.23 -2.65 6.11
C VAL A 24 1.75 -2.65 7.54
N GLU A 25 2.20 -1.48 7.99
CA GLU A 25 2.62 -1.27 9.38
C GLU A 25 1.50 -0.56 10.14
N SER A 26 1.11 -1.10 11.30
CA SER A 26 0.14 -0.47 12.18
C SER A 26 0.30 -0.95 13.63
N PRO A 27 0.24 -0.06 14.64
CA PRO A 27 0.16 -0.48 16.04
C PRO A 27 -1.15 -1.21 16.37
N ASP A 28 -2.22 -0.97 15.59
CA ASP A 28 -3.50 -1.69 15.66
C ASP A 28 -3.81 -2.33 14.30
N MET A 29 -3.52 -3.62 14.17
CA MET A 29 -3.74 -4.36 12.93
C MET A 29 -5.22 -4.61 12.62
N ASN A 30 -6.10 -4.50 13.61
CA ASN A 30 -7.55 -4.70 13.44
C ASN A 30 -8.31 -3.37 13.28
N GLY A 31 -7.63 -2.25 13.46
CA GLY A 31 -8.19 -0.92 13.32
C GLY A 31 -8.54 -0.56 11.86
N LEU A 32 -9.44 0.40 11.70
CA LEU A 32 -9.92 0.84 10.39
C LEU A 32 -8.78 1.30 9.46
N ALA A 33 -7.78 2.01 9.98
CA ALA A 33 -6.64 2.48 9.20
C ALA A 33 -5.83 1.32 8.61
N SER A 34 -5.55 0.28 9.41
CA SER A 34 -4.90 -0.96 8.95
C SER A 34 -5.75 -1.67 7.91
N ALA A 35 -7.05 -1.84 8.17
CA ALA A 35 -7.96 -2.50 7.23
C ALA A 35 -8.02 -1.79 5.87
N LEU A 36 -8.01 -0.45 5.86
CA LEU A 36 -7.95 0.35 4.63
C LEU A 36 -6.61 0.17 3.91
N CYS A 37 -5.47 0.17 4.61
CA CYS A 37 -4.16 -0.07 4.00
C CYS A 37 -4.08 -1.46 3.36
N HIS A 38 -4.59 -2.50 4.02
CA HIS A 38 -4.66 -3.85 3.45
C HIS A 38 -5.56 -3.92 2.23
N ALA A 39 -6.73 -3.27 2.27
CA ALA A 39 -7.65 -3.23 1.13
C ALA A 39 -7.01 -2.53 -0.08
N LEU A 40 -6.30 -1.42 0.14
CA LEU A 40 -5.55 -0.70 -0.89
C LEU A 40 -4.40 -1.55 -1.44
N ALA A 41 -3.60 -2.20 -0.59
CA ALA A 41 -2.52 -3.09 -1.02
C ALA A 41 -3.06 -4.22 -1.91
N LYS A 42 -4.16 -4.85 -1.49
CA LYS A 42 -4.82 -5.90 -2.27
C LYS A 42 -5.35 -5.38 -3.60
N LYS A 43 -5.99 -4.21 -3.61
CA LYS A 43 -6.50 -3.58 -4.83
C LYS A 43 -5.36 -3.27 -5.79
N LEU A 44 -4.27 -2.70 -5.29
CA LEU A 44 -3.06 -2.44 -6.05
C LEU A 44 -2.46 -3.71 -6.64
N MET A 45 -2.43 -4.83 -5.92
CA MET A 45 -1.82 -6.07 -6.42
C MET A 45 -2.70 -6.86 -7.40
N GLN A 46 -4.02 -6.76 -7.28
CA GLN A 46 -4.95 -7.65 -7.98
C GLN A 46 -5.78 -6.98 -9.07
N ASP A 47 -5.72 -5.66 -9.19
CA ASP A 47 -6.49 -4.90 -10.18
C ASP A 47 -5.57 -4.17 -11.16
N GLU A 48 -5.31 -4.83 -12.30
CA GLU A 48 -4.47 -4.30 -13.38
C GLU A 48 -4.99 -2.96 -13.94
N ARG A 49 -6.31 -2.77 -13.96
CA ARG A 49 -6.90 -1.51 -14.43
C ARG A 49 -6.58 -0.39 -13.47
N PHE A 50 -6.74 -0.62 -12.17
CA PHE A 50 -6.38 0.36 -11.15
C PHE A 50 -4.88 0.67 -11.17
N GLN A 51 -4.03 -0.33 -11.38
CA GLN A 51 -2.59 -0.11 -11.59
C GLN A 51 -2.33 0.78 -12.80
N ALA A 52 -2.95 0.50 -13.96
CA ALA A 52 -2.77 1.29 -15.18
C ALA A 52 -3.22 2.75 -14.97
N GLU A 53 -4.39 2.96 -14.39
CA GLU A 53 -4.91 4.30 -14.07
C GLU A 53 -3.96 5.07 -13.14
N LEU A 54 -3.32 4.39 -12.18
CA LEU A 54 -2.31 5.01 -11.31
C LEU A 54 -1.01 5.33 -12.04
N MET A 55 -0.55 4.47 -12.94
CA MET A 55 0.66 4.74 -13.74
C MET A 55 0.45 5.96 -14.65
N GLU A 56 -0.74 6.08 -15.26
CA GLU A 56 -1.12 7.29 -16.02
C GLU A 56 -1.05 8.56 -15.15
N VAL A 57 -1.57 8.52 -13.92
CA VAL A 57 -1.49 9.64 -12.97
C VAL A 57 -0.04 10.00 -12.63
N LEU A 58 0.84 9.01 -12.54
CA LEU A 58 2.27 9.19 -12.29
C LEU A 58 3.05 9.64 -13.53
N GLY A 59 2.43 9.67 -14.71
CA GLY A 59 3.09 9.95 -15.99
C GLY A 59 4.04 8.84 -16.42
N ARG A 60 3.74 7.59 -16.06
CA ARG A 60 4.49 6.37 -16.42
C ARG A 60 3.67 5.45 -17.29
#